data_AF-A0A1E3BM99-F1
#
_entry.id   AF-A0A1E3BM99-F1
#
_cell.length_a   1.000
_cell.length_b   1.000
_cell.length_c   1.000
_cell.angle_alpha   90.00
_cell.angle_beta   90.00
_cell.angle_gamma   90.00
#
_symmetry.space_group_name_H-M   'P 1'
#
loop_
_entity.id
_entity.type
_entity.pdbx_description
1 polymer ?
#
loop_
_entity_poly.entity_id
_entity_poly.type
_entity_poly.pdbx_seq_one_letter_code
_entity_poly.pdbx_strand_id
1 'polypeptide(L)'
;MPSMQIYEHGSFPEARGLIYDESEMALFRAKLSYQSTIDARMASKDPNLAAIAETQARILKRWEMLKHIDKEAMDNGTRDPTIKTQMAQHAWRYKQLEEVATKTGA
;
A
#
# COMPACT_ATOMS: atom_id res chain seq x y z
N MET A 1 18.35 -44.22 13.08
CA MET A 1 17.39 -43.17 12.67
C MET A 1 18.16 -41.87 12.59
N PRO A 2 18.48 -41.33 11.39
CA PRO A 2 19.17 -40.05 11.29
C PRO A 2 18.16 -38.92 11.50
N SER A 3 18.38 -38.13 12.55
CA SER A 3 17.66 -36.89 12.85
C SER A 3 17.91 -35.87 11.74
N MET A 4 16.84 -35.32 11.14
CA MET A 4 16.94 -34.18 10.23
C MET A 4 17.64 -33.02 10.95
N GLN A 5 18.89 -32.78 10.58
CA GLN A 5 19.56 -31.51 10.84
C GLN A 5 18.80 -30.46 10.04
N ILE A 6 17.99 -29.68 10.76
CA ILE A 6 17.40 -28.45 10.24
C ILE A 6 18.58 -27.56 9.89
N TYR A 7 18.71 -27.23 8.60
CA TYR A 7 19.76 -26.38 8.05
C TYR A 7 19.86 -25.09 8.88
N GLU A 8 20.91 -25.00 9.69
CA GLU A 8 21.30 -23.77 10.36
C GLU A 8 21.67 -22.71 9.33
N HIS A 9 21.11 -21.52 9.54
CA HIS A 9 21.66 -20.24 9.15
C HIS A 9 22.05 -20.05 7.68
N GLY A 10 21.01 -19.92 6.84
CA GLY A 10 21.06 -18.87 5.83
C GLY A 10 21.18 -17.52 6.53
N SER A 11 22.40 -16.96 6.56
CA SER A 11 22.70 -15.63 7.08
C SER A 11 22.05 -14.57 6.18
N PHE A 12 20.73 -14.43 6.25
CA PHE A 12 20.11 -13.16 5.94
C PHE A 12 20.54 -12.21 7.05
N PRO A 13 20.99 -10.98 6.74
CA PRO A 13 21.11 -9.97 7.77
C PRO A 13 19.74 -9.86 8.41
N GLU A 14 19.60 -10.40 9.62
CA GLU A 14 18.40 -10.24 10.43
C GLU A 14 18.07 -8.76 10.39
N ALA A 15 16.84 -8.41 10.00
CA ALA A 15 16.35 -7.05 9.95
C ALA A 15 16.38 -6.47 11.36
N ARG A 16 17.57 -6.07 11.82
CA ARG A 16 17.82 -5.54 13.16
C ARG A 16 17.14 -4.17 13.22
N GLY A 17 15.92 -4.15 13.78
CA GLY A 17 15.31 -2.94 14.32
C GLY A 17 14.56 -2.03 13.35
N LEU A 18 14.27 -2.44 12.10
CA LEU A 18 13.39 -1.64 11.24
C LEU A 18 11.91 -1.87 11.60
N ILE A 19 11.40 -1.03 12.50
CA ILE A 19 9.96 -0.90 12.73
C ILE A 19 9.41 0.00 11.63
N TYR A 20 8.79 -0.61 10.62
CA TYR A 20 8.09 0.13 9.58
C TYR A 20 6.80 0.70 10.15
N ASP A 21 6.52 1.96 9.84
CA ASP A 21 5.21 2.54 10.08
C ASP A 21 4.18 1.79 9.21
N GLU A 22 3.13 1.25 9.84
CA GLU A 22 2.11 0.46 9.13
C GLU A 22 1.42 1.25 8.01
N SER A 23 1.28 2.57 8.16
CA SER A 23 0.70 3.43 7.13
C SER A 23 1.63 3.59 5.93
N GLU A 24 2.95 3.63 6.15
CA GLU A 24 3.95 3.65 5.07
C GLU A 24 3.96 2.34 4.31
N MET A 25 3.92 1.22 5.04
CA MET A 25 3.85 -0.11 4.44
C MET A 25 2.56 -0.28 3.62
N ALA A 26 1.42 0.23 4.12
CA ALA A 26 0.15 0.17 3.40
C ALA A 26 0.17 1.00 2.11
N LEU A 27 0.70 2.23 2.15
CA LEU A 27 0.83 3.08 0.96
C LEU A 27 1.79 2.44 -0.06
N PHE A 28 2.92 1.91 0.40
CA PHE A 28 3.88 1.22 -0.47
C PHE A 28 3.24 0.03 -1.20
N ARG A 29 2.54 -0.84 -0.47
CA ARG A 29 1.84 -2.00 -1.05
C ARG A 29 0.76 -1.56 -2.05
N ALA A 30 0.02 -0.51 -1.75
CA ALA A 30 -1.00 0.03 -2.64
C ALA A 30 -0.38 0.55 -3.96
N LYS A 31 0.73 1.30 -3.87
CA LYS A 31 1.47 1.77 -5.05
C LYS A 31 2.00 0.61 -5.89
N LEU A 32 2.56 -0.41 -5.25
CA LEU A 32 3.07 -1.59 -5.94
C LEU A 32 1.94 -2.34 -6.68
N SER A 33 0.80 -2.54 -6.01
CA SER A 33 -0.39 -3.16 -6.60
C SER A 33 -0.95 -2.35 -7.77
N TYR A 34 -0.97 -1.03 -7.65
CA TYR A 34 -1.43 -0.16 -8.73
C TYR A 34 -0.51 -0.26 -9.95
N GLN A 35 0.80 -0.13 -9.74
CA GLN A 35 1.79 -0.15 -10.81
C GLN A 35 1.81 -1.50 -11.54
N SER A 36 1.56 -2.61 -10.85
CA SER A 36 1.54 -3.93 -11.47
C SER A 36 0.26 -4.24 -12.26
N THR A 37 -0.81 -3.45 -12.09
CA THR A 37 -2.13 -3.76 -12.65
C THR A 37 -2.67 -2.69 -13.60
N ILE A 38 -2.18 -1.44 -13.51
CA ILE A 38 -2.70 -0.30 -14.28
C ILE A 38 -2.72 -0.55 -15.79
N ASP A 39 -1.61 -1.00 -16.37
CA ASP A 39 -1.50 -1.19 -17.83
C ASP A 39 -2.52 -2.22 -18.34
N ALA A 40 -2.66 -3.34 -17.60
CA ALA A 40 -3.64 -4.37 -17.92
C ALA A 40 -5.08 -3.84 -17.79
N ARG A 41 -5.38 -3.05 -16.74
CA ARG A 41 -6.71 -2.44 -16.53
C ARG A 41 -7.07 -1.48 -17.65
N MET A 42 -6.14 -0.61 -18.06
CA MET A 42 -6.38 0.33 -19.15
C MET A 42 -6.49 -0.37 -20.51
N ALA A 43 -5.78 -1.47 -20.72
CA ALA A 43 -5.84 -2.25 -21.95
C ALA A 43 -7.10 -3.14 -22.07
N SER A 44 -7.78 -3.44 -20.95
CA SER A 44 -8.90 -4.39 -20.89
C SER A 44 -10.15 -3.97 -21.69
N LYS A 45 -10.25 -2.69 -22.09
CA LYS A 45 -11.46 -2.06 -22.66
C LYS A 45 -12.71 -2.14 -21.76
N ASP A 46 -12.57 -2.59 -20.51
CA ASP A 46 -13.64 -2.51 -19.52
C ASP A 46 -13.65 -1.09 -18.90
N PRO A 47 -14.71 -0.28 -19.15
CA PRO A 47 -14.80 1.07 -18.62
C PRO A 47 -14.83 1.09 -17.07
N ASN A 48 -15.29 0.02 -16.42
CA ASN A 48 -15.29 -0.07 -14.97
C ASN A 48 -13.87 -0.24 -14.43
N LEU A 49 -13.06 -1.11 -15.04
CA LEU A 49 -11.66 -1.32 -14.63
C LEU A 49 -10.81 -0.08 -14.86
N ALA A 50 -11.04 0.65 -15.96
CA ALA A 50 -10.39 1.94 -16.20
C ALA A 50 -10.79 2.97 -15.14
N ALA A 51 -12.09 3.12 -14.85
CA ALA A 51 -12.57 4.07 -13.84
C ALA A 51 -12.07 3.74 -12.42
N ILE A 52 -11.96 2.45 -12.08
CA ILE A 52 -11.36 1.99 -10.82
C ILE A 52 -9.90 2.42 -10.77
N ALA A 53 -9.12 2.18 -11.82
CA ALA A 53 -7.70 2.50 -11.87
C ALA A 53 -7.46 4.03 -11.76
N GLU A 54 -8.25 4.85 -12.43
CA GLU A 54 -8.20 6.32 -12.30
C GLU A 54 -8.54 6.79 -10.87
N THR A 55 -9.51 6.13 -10.22
CA THR A 55 -9.90 6.46 -8.85
C THR A 55 -8.82 6.05 -7.85
N GLN A 56 -8.19 4.90 -8.06
CA GLN A 56 -7.02 4.45 -7.30
C GLN A 56 -5.86 5.43 -7.41
N ALA A 57 -5.56 5.93 -8.62
CA ALA A 57 -4.52 6.94 -8.83
C ALA A 57 -4.78 8.21 -8.00
N ARG A 58 -6.03 8.69 -7.98
CA ARG A 58 -6.44 9.85 -7.17
C ARG A 58 -6.29 9.61 -5.67
N ILE A 59 -6.66 8.41 -5.20
CA ILE A 59 -6.48 8.02 -3.80
C ILE A 59 -5.00 8.01 -3.43
N LEU A 60 -4.14 7.38 -4.25
CA LEU A 60 -2.70 7.31 -4.01
C LEU A 60 -2.08 8.71 -3.92
N LYS A 61 -2.39 9.59 -4.88
CA LYS A 61 -1.89 10.98 -4.87
C LYS A 61 -2.29 11.72 -3.58
N ARG A 62 -3.55 11.59 -3.15
CA ARG A 62 -4.02 12.25 -1.92
C ARG A 62 -3.37 11.66 -0.67
N TRP A 63 -3.21 10.34 -0.64
CA TRP A 63 -2.59 9.63 0.48
C TRP A 63 -1.10 9.99 0.62
N GLU A 64 -0.36 10.07 -0.48
CA GLU A 64 1.02 10.57 -0.50
C GLU A 64 1.13 11.99 0.06
N MET A 65 0.26 12.89 -0.38
CA MET A 65 0.24 14.26 0.12
C MET A 65 -0.06 14.31 1.64
N LEU A 66 -1.00 13.50 2.14
CA LEU A 66 -1.25 13.41 3.58
C LEU A 66 -0.02 12.91 4.34
N LYS A 67 0.74 11.97 3.78
CA LYS A 67 1.98 11.49 4.40
C LYS A 67 3.07 12.57 4.43
N HIS A 68 3.18 13.38 3.38
CA HIS A 68 4.08 14.54 3.38
C HIS A 68 3.69 15.55 4.47
N ILE A 69 2.39 15.87 4.60
CA ILE A 69 1.89 16.77 5.64
C ILE A 69 2.13 16.19 7.04
N ASP A 70 1.91 14.88 7.25
CA ASP A 70 2.18 14.20 8.53
C ASP A 70 3.65 14.31 8.93
N LYS A 71 4.55 14.11 7.96
CA LYS A 71 6.00 14.23 8.18
C LYS A 71 6.39 15.66 8.55
N GLU A 72 5.92 16.66 7.81
CA GLU A 72 6.17 18.07 8.11
C GLU A 72 5.63 18.47 9.49
N ALA A 73 4.44 17.99 9.86
CA ALA A 73 3.87 18.24 11.18
C ALA A 73 4.75 17.62 12.28
N MET A 74 5.19 16.37 12.11
CA MET A 74 6.08 15.69 13.05
C MET A 74 7.43 16.40 13.20
N ASP A 75 8.03 16.85 12.09
CA ASP A 75 9.29 17.58 12.08
C ASP A 75 9.16 18.94 12.80
N ASN A 76 7.98 19.57 12.72
CA ASN A 76 7.63 20.79 13.44
C ASN A 76 7.12 20.56 14.88
N GLY A 77 7.18 19.33 15.39
CA GLY A 77 6.75 18.98 16.76
C GLY A 77 5.24 18.95 16.98
N THR A 78 4.44 19.01 15.91
CA THR A 78 2.97 18.97 15.96
C THR A 78 2.46 17.57 15.65
N ARG A 79 1.40 17.12 16.34
CA ARG A 79 0.73 15.84 16.06
C ARG A 79 -0.73 16.08 15.74
N ASP A 80 -1.12 15.83 14.50
CA ASP A 80 -2.53 15.86 14.09
C ASP A 80 -3.08 14.43 13.92
N PRO A 81 -3.89 13.92 14.86
CA PRO A 81 -4.46 12.57 14.77
C PRO A 81 -5.46 12.42 13.62
N THR A 82 -5.99 13.53 13.08
CA THR A 82 -6.92 13.47 11.95
C THR A 82 -6.23 13.02 10.67
N ILE A 83 -4.94 13.34 10.49
CA ILE A 83 -4.16 12.92 9.32
C ILE A 83 -4.05 11.39 9.28
N LYS A 84 -3.72 10.76 10.41
CA LYS A 84 -3.67 9.28 10.52
C LYS A 84 -5.01 8.62 10.20
N THR A 85 -6.10 9.21 10.68
CA THR A 85 -7.45 8.73 10.36
C THR A 85 -7.76 8.84 8.87
N GLN A 86 -7.41 9.97 8.23
CA GLN A 86 -7.59 10.16 6.79
C GLN A 86 -6.75 9.16 5.98
N MET A 87 -5.50 8.90 6.38
CA MET A 87 -4.64 7.89 5.75
C MET A 87 -5.26 6.49 5.83
N ALA A 88 -5.79 6.09 6.99
CA ALA A 88 -6.48 4.80 7.15
C ALA A 88 -7.74 4.69 6.27
N GLN A 89 -8.49 5.77 6.10
CA GLN A 89 -9.65 5.81 5.19
C GLN A 89 -9.23 5.64 3.73
N HIS A 90 -8.14 6.27 3.31
CA HIS A 90 -7.60 6.09 1.96
C HIS A 90 -7.12 4.65 1.72
N ALA A 91 -6.45 4.04 2.70
CA ALA A 91 -6.07 2.63 2.66
C ALA A 91 -7.28 1.70 2.46
N TRP A 92 -8.33 1.91 3.26
CA TRP A 92 -9.54 1.13 3.17
C TRP A 92 -10.25 1.29 1.82
N ARG A 93 -10.42 2.54 1.35
CA ARG A 93 -11.04 2.82 0.04
C ARG A 93 -10.27 2.19 -1.11
N TYR A 94 -8.94 2.27 -1.09
CA TYR A 94 -8.09 1.63 -2.09
C TYR A 94 -8.32 0.11 -2.11
N LYS A 95 -8.32 -0.53 -0.93
CA LYS A 95 -8.54 -1.97 -0.80
C LYS A 95 -9.91 -2.39 -1.33
N GLN A 96 -10.96 -1.63 -1.04
CA GLN A 96 -12.31 -1.92 -1.55
C GLN A 96 -12.36 -1.85 -3.08
N LEU A 97 -11.69 -0.86 -3.68
CA LEU A 97 -11.57 -0.76 -5.14
C LEU A 97 -10.80 -1.94 -5.74
N GLU A 98 -9.74 -2.42 -5.05
CA GLU A 98 -9.03 -3.62 -5.47
C GLU A 98 -9.88 -4.89 -5.39
N GLU A 99 -10.65 -5.06 -4.32
CA GLU A 99 -11.58 -6.18 -4.16
C GLU A 99 -12.66 -6.18 -5.25
N VAL A 100 -13.11 -5.00 -5.69
CA VAL A 100 -14.04 -4.89 -6.83
C VAL A 100 -13.32 -5.24 -8.14
N ALA A 101 -12.14 -4.66 -8.40
CA ALA A 101 -11.38 -4.91 -9.63
C ALA A 101 -11.04 -6.40 -9.82
N THR A 102 -10.69 -7.10 -8.74
CA THR A 102 -10.35 -8.52 -8.76
C THR A 102 -11.57 -9.42 -8.91
N LYS A 103 -12.77 -8.98 -8.51
CA LYS A 103 -14.03 -9.70 -8.75
C LYS A 103 -14.56 -9.50 -10.17
N THR A 104 -14.34 -8.34 -10.76
CA THR A 104 -14.78 -8.04 -12.14
C THR A 104 -13.89 -8.71 -13.19
N GLY A 105 -12.65 -9.07 -12.84
CA GLY A 105 -11.69 -9.74 -13.74
C GLY A 105 -11.64 -11.27 -13.66
N ALA A 106 -12.57 -11.93 -12.96
CA ALA A 106 -12.72 -13.39 -12.91
C ALA A 106 -13.90 -13.84 -13.78
#